data_AF-A0A7C6ZPT2-F1
#
_entry.id   AF-A0A7C6ZPT2-F1
#
_cell.length_a   1.000
_cell.length_b   1.000
_cell.length_c   1.000
_cell.angle_alpha   90.00
_cell.angle_beta   90.00
_cell.angle_gamma   90.00
#
_symmetry.space_group_name_H-M   'P 1'
#
loop_
_entity.id
_entity.type
_entity.pdbx_description
1 polymer ?
#
loop_
_entity_poly.entity_id
_entity_poly.type
_entity_poly.pdbx_seq_one_letter_code
_entity_poly.pdbx_strand_id
1 'polypeptide(L)' 'MTTTVAEMTKEELQELIGAIVEEKLLQLFADPDEGLHVQDELRDRLLRQERSVAAGERGQSLDDVLAQLELDAQ' A
#
# COMPACT_ATOMS: atom_id res chain seq x y z
N MET A 1 41.34 5.20 9.41
CA MET A 1 41.77 3.89 8.88
C MET A 1 40.62 3.35 8.08
N THR A 2 40.84 2.92 6.85
CA THR A 2 39.82 2.30 6.01
C THR A 2 39.69 0.84 6.41
N THR A 3 38.62 0.48 7.11
CA THR A 3 38.29 -0.91 7.44
C THR A 3 37.95 -1.64 6.15
N THR A 4 38.72 -2.68 5.83
CA THR A 4 38.51 -3.50 4.64
C THR A 4 37.68 -4.72 4.99
N VAL A 5 36.91 -5.26 4.03
CA VAL A 5 36.09 -6.46 4.25
C VAL A 5 36.94 -7.66 4.70
N ALA A 6 38.21 -7.71 4.29
CA ALA A 6 39.16 -8.75 4.68
C ALA A 6 39.53 -8.73 6.17
N GLU A 7 39.29 -7.62 6.87
CA GLU A 7 39.57 -7.47 8.31
C GLU A 7 38.37 -7.84 9.18
N MET A 8 37.21 -8.17 8.59
CA MET A 8 36.00 -8.57 9.32
C MET A 8 36.09 -10.02 9.80
N THR A 9 35.57 -10.26 11.00
CA THR A 9 35.26 -11.60 11.48
C THR A 9 34.06 -12.19 10.71
N LYS A 10 33.89 -13.51 10.83
CA LYS A 10 32.76 -14.20 10.20
C LYS A 10 31.42 -13.71 10.75
N GLU A 11 31.36 -13.46 12.05
CA GLU A 11 30.18 -12.97 12.75
C GLU A 11 29.79 -11.58 12.25
N GLU A 12 30.76 -10.65 12.15
CA GLU A 12 30.52 -9.30 11.61
C GLU A 12 30.05 -9.35 10.15
N LEU A 13 30.59 -10.26 9.34
CA LEU A 13 30.15 -10.43 7.95
C LEU A 13 28.71 -10.94 7.87
N GLN A 14 28.35 -11.90 8.73
CA GLN A 14 27.00 -12.44 8.79
C GLN A 14 25.99 -11.38 9.25
N GLU A 15 26.36 -10.55 10.22
CA GLU A 15 25.55 -9.42 10.70
C GLU A 15 25.36 -8.37 9.60
N LEU A 16 26.44 -7.98 8.91
CA LEU A 16 26.37 -7.05 7.77
C LEU A 16 25.42 -7.56 6.68
N ILE A 17 25.56 -8.83 6.29
CA ILE A 17 24.67 -9.43 5.28
C ILE A 17 23.23 -9.46 5.78
N GLY A 18 23.01 -9.84 7.05
CA GLY A 18 21.69 -9.86 7.66
C GLY A 18 21.00 -8.49 7.59
N ALA A 19 21.71 -7.44 7.97
CA ALA A 19 21.20 -6.06 7.91
C ALA A 19 20.85 -5.63 6.48
N ILE A 20 21.71 -5.94 5.50
CA ILE A 20 21.45 -5.60 4.10
C ILE A 20 20.23 -6.36 3.57
N VAL A 21 20.08 -7.65 3.90
CA VAL A 21 18.93 -8.45 3.48
C VAL A 21 17.65 -7.89 4.09
N GLU A 22 17.65 -7.57 5.39
CA GLU A 22 16.49 -6.96 6.05
C GLU A 22 16.10 -5.62 5.40
N GLU A 23 17.06 -4.74 5.13
CA GLU A 23 16.84 -3.48 4.42
C GLU A 23 16.22 -3.72 3.03
N LYS A 24 16.72 -4.71 2.29
CA LYS A 24 16.21 -5.03 0.95
C LYS A 24 14.82 -5.67 1.00
N LEU A 25 14.53 -6.49 2.00
CA LEU A 25 13.18 -7.04 2.20
C LEU A 25 12.19 -5.92 2.52
N LEU A 26 12.55 -4.98 3.39
CA LEU A 26 11.72 -3.80 3.67
C LEU A 26 11.48 -2.95 2.41
N GLN A 27 12.48 -2.79 1.55
CA GLN A 27 12.32 -2.10 0.26
C GLN A 27 11.41 -2.88 -0.71
N LEU A 28 11.53 -4.20 -0.75
CA LEU A 28 10.70 -5.07 -1.60
C LEU A 28 9.23 -5.11 -1.17
N PHE A 29 8.98 -5.02 0.14
CA PHE A 29 7.65 -5.03 0.74
C PHE A 29 7.18 -3.64 1.19
N ALA A 30 7.88 -2.59 0.76
CA ALA A 30 7.43 -1.22 0.97
C ALA A 30 6.07 -1.01 0.27
N ASP A 31 5.35 0.02 0.69
CA ASP A 31 4.06 0.36 0.10
C ASP A 31 4.21 0.57 -1.42
N PRO A 32 3.57 -0.27 -2.25
CA PRO A 32 3.69 -0.17 -3.71
C PRO A 32 3.16 1.17 -4.24
N ASP A 33 2.33 1.87 -3.46
CA ASP A 33 1.75 3.15 -3.81
C ASP A 33 2.55 4.35 -3.25
N GLU A 34 3.70 4.11 -2.61
CA GLU A 34 4.53 5.17 -2.02
C GLU A 34 4.97 6.19 -3.10
N GLY A 35 4.64 7.47 -2.85
CA GLY A 35 4.94 8.56 -3.78
C GLY A 35 3.94 8.71 -4.94
N LEU A 36 2.94 7.83 -5.06
CA LEU A 36 1.85 8.01 -6.02
C LEU A 36 0.83 9.04 -5.50
N HIS A 37 0.25 9.77 -6.44
CA HIS A 37 -0.86 10.67 -6.17
C HIS A 37 -2.17 10.06 -6.67
N VAL A 38 -3.24 10.28 -5.91
CA VAL A 38 -4.60 9.92 -6.35
C VAL A 38 -4.93 10.71 -7.61
N GLN A 39 -5.43 10.03 -8.65
CA GLN A 39 -5.88 10.69 -9.88
C GLN A 39 -6.99 11.70 -9.56
N ASP A 40 -6.98 12.84 -10.24
CA ASP A 40 -7.92 13.94 -9.98
C ASP A 40 -9.39 13.48 -10.05
N GLU A 41 -9.72 12.64 -11.04
CA GLU A 41 -11.07 12.09 -11.18
C GLU A 41 -11.51 11.25 -9.97
N LEU A 42 -10.61 10.42 -9.44
CA LEU A 42 -10.86 9.59 -8.27
C LEU A 42 -10.95 10.45 -7.02
N ARG A 43 -10.06 11.44 -6.86
CA ARG A 43 -10.08 12.40 -5.76
C ARG A 43 -11.39 13.17 -5.71
N ASP A 44 -11.84 13.70 -6.85
CA ASP A 44 -13.08 14.45 -6.94
C ASP A 44 -14.30 13.58 -6.64
N ARG A 45 -14.28 12.30 -7.06
CA ARG A 45 -15.33 11.34 -6.72
C ARG A 45 -15.38 11.08 -5.22
N LEU A 46 -14.23 10.87 -4.58
CA LEU A 46 -14.15 10.66 -3.14
C LEU A 46 -14.63 11.87 -2.36
N LEU A 47 -14.25 13.10 -2.77
CA LEU A 47 -14.73 14.33 -2.14
C LEU A 47 -16.26 14.50 -2.26
N ARG A 48 -16.86 14.12 -3.39
CA ARG A 48 -18.33 14.10 -3.52
C ARG A 48 -18.96 13.10 -2.58
N GLN A 49 -18.41 11.90 -2.49
CA GLN A 49 -18.90 10.83 -1.62
C GLN A 49 -18.79 11.21 -0.14
N GLU A 50 -17.68 11.82 0.28
CA GLU A 50 -17.47 12.32 1.64
C GLU A 50 -18.59 13.29 2.04
N ARG A 51 -18.90 14.26 1.18
CA ARG A 51 -19.98 15.24 1.41
C ARG A 51 -21.36 14.58 1.50
N SER A 52 -21.65 13.63 0.63
CA SER A 52 -22.89 12.84 0.63
C SER A 52 -23.04 12.07 1.95
N VAL A 53 -21.99 11.37 2.38
CA VAL A 53 -21.98 10.62 3.66
C VAL A 53 -22.15 11.55 4.86
N ALA A 54 -21.49 12.71 4.85
CA ALA A 54 -21.61 13.73 5.89
C ALA A 54 -23.02 14.35 5.96
N ALA A 55 -23.71 14.45 4.81
CA ALA A 55 -25.12 14.86 4.73
C ALA A 55 -26.09 13.76 5.23
N GLY A 56 -25.57 12.60 5.63
CA GLY A 56 -26.37 11.47 6.14
C GLY A 56 -26.81 10.50 5.06
N GLU A 57 -26.45 10.73 3.80
CA GLU A 57 -26.69 9.77 2.74
C GLU A 57 -25.88 8.50 3.00
N ARG A 58 -26.43 7.36 2.63
CA ARG A 58 -25.79 6.05 2.74
C ARG A 58 -25.76 5.42 1.36
N GLY A 59 -24.80 4.54 1.15
CA GLY A 59 -24.72 3.76 -0.07
C GLY A 59 -25.97 2.90 -0.27
N GLN A 60 -26.11 2.38 -1.48
CA GLN A 60 -27.14 1.38 -1.80
C GLN A 60 -26.75 0.02 -1.20
N SER A 61 -27.74 -0.82 -0.91
CA SER A 61 -27.45 -2.21 -0.55
C SER A 61 -26.83 -2.93 -1.74
N LEU A 62 -26.02 -3.96 -1.47
CA LEU A 62 -25.45 -4.78 -2.55
C LEU A 62 -26.56 -5.41 -3.39
N ASP A 63 -27.64 -5.86 -2.76
CA ASP A 63 -28.79 -6.48 -3.43
C ASP A 63 -29.48 -5.50 -4.40
N ASP A 64 -29.67 -4.24 -4.01
CA ASP A 64 -30.25 -3.21 -4.88
C ASP A 64 -29.36 -2.92 -6.10
N VAL A 65 -28.05 -2.90 -5.88
CA VAL A 65 -27.06 -2.67 -6.95
C VAL A 65 -27.01 -3.85 -7.91
N LEU A 66 -27.02 -5.08 -7.40
CA LEU A 66 -27.08 -6.30 -8.20
C LEU A 66 -28.36 -6.35 -9.05
N ALA A 67 -29.51 -6.01 -8.46
CA ALA A 67 -30.78 -5.92 -9.18
C ALA A 67 -30.75 -4.84 -10.28
N GLN A 68 -30.16 -3.68 -10.01
CA GLN A 68 -30.03 -2.59 -10.98
C GLN A 68 -29.09 -2.95 -12.14
N LEU A 69 -28.05 -3.73 -11.87
CA LEU A 69 -27.04 -4.13 -12.85
C LEU A 69 -27.34 -5.47 -13.54
N GLU A 70 -28.47 -6.10 -13.21
CA GLU A 70 -28.86 -7.43 -13.73
C GLU A 70 -27.78 -8.51 -13.48
N LEU A 71 -27.17 -8.46 -12.29
CA LEU A 71 -26.13 -9.39 -11.86
C LEU A 71 -26.65 -10.32 -10.76
N ASP A 72 -26.26 -11.60 -10.83
CA ASP A 72 -26.58 -12.57 -9.79
C ASP A 72 -25.51 -12.55 -8.67
N ALA A 73 -25.94 -12.68 -7.41
CA ALA A 73 -25.02 -12.89 -6.29
C ALA A 73 -24.36 -14.28 -6.41
N GLN A 74 -23.02 -14.34 -6.39
CA GLN A 74 -22.25 -15.60 -6.40
C GLN A 74 -22.23 -16.28 -5.03
#